data_AF-A0A352Q226-F1
#
_entry.id   AF-A0A352Q226-F1
#
_cell.length_a   1.000
_cell.length_b   1.000
_cell.length_c   1.000
_cell.angle_alpha   90.00
_cell.angle_beta   90.00
_cell.angle_gamma   90.00
#
_symmetry.space_group_name_H-M   'P 1'
#
loop_
_entity.id
_entity.type
_entity.pdbx_description
1 polymer ?
#
loop_
_entity_poly.entity_id
_entity_poly.type
_entity_poly.pdbx_seq_one_letter_code
_entity_poly.pdbx_strand_id
1 'polypeptide(L)' 'IQEDGQFEIVWQTEGEVPGDAWTDFLPESAKIVSDWQDPKIKCGNYNTETKTCSGQNY' A
#
# COMPACT_ATOMS: atom_id res chain seq x y z
N ILE A 1 -10.73 15.24 -20.83
CA ILE A 1 -10.48 16.46 -20.04
C ILE A 1 -11.65 17.38 -20.31
N GLN A 2 -12.35 17.78 -19.26
CA GLN A 2 -13.55 18.61 -19.32
C GLN A 2 -13.19 20.04 -19.75
N GLU A 3 -14.19 20.84 -20.15
CA GLU A 3 -13.96 22.22 -20.63
C GLU A 3 -13.34 23.13 -19.56
N ASP A 4 -13.48 22.77 -18.28
CA ASP A 4 -12.88 23.44 -17.13
C ASP A 4 -11.48 22.93 -16.75
N GLY A 5 -10.94 21.99 -17.54
CA GLY A 5 -9.61 21.41 -17.32
C GLY A 5 -9.57 20.23 -16.35
N GLN A 6 -10.70 19.75 -15.83
CA GLN A 6 -10.72 18.58 -14.94
C GLN A 6 -10.63 17.24 -15.71
N PHE A 7 -10.16 16.19 -15.03
CA PHE A 7 -10.18 14.83 -15.58
C PHE A 7 -11.56 14.18 -15.39
N GLU A 8 -11.98 13.34 -16.34
CA GLU A 8 -13.15 12.47 -16.16
C GLU A 8 -12.73 11.20 -15.41
N ILE A 9 -13.52 10.81 -14.42
CA ILE A 9 -13.37 9.51 -13.75
C ILE A 9 -14.32 8.55 -14.47
N VAL A 10 -13.75 7.61 -15.23
CA VAL A 10 -14.53 6.64 -16.04
C VAL A 10 -14.63 5.26 -15.37
N TRP A 11 -13.86 5.03 -14.31
CA TRP A 11 -13.83 3.76 -13.59
C TRP A 11 -13.36 3.98 -12.14
N GLN A 12 -13.91 3.17 -11.23
CA GLN A 12 -13.49 3.08 -9.83
C GLN A 12 -13.71 1.64 -9.33
N THR A 13 -12.96 1.24 -8.30
CA THR A 13 -13.22 0.00 -7.56
C THR A 13 -14.47 0.12 -6.70
N GLU A 14 -15.09 -1.01 -6.34
CA GLU A 14 -16.27 -1.02 -5.45
C GLU A 14 -15.94 -0.57 -4.01
N GLY A 15 -14.68 -0.68 -3.62
CA GLY A 15 -14.17 -0.27 -2.32
C GLY A 15 -12.69 0.06 -2.38
N GLU A 16 -12.08 0.20 -1.21
CA GLU A 16 -10.64 0.48 -1.09
C GLU A 16 -9.80 -0.73 -1.56
N VAL A 17 -8.68 -0.43 -2.21
CA VAL A 17 -7.70 -1.44 -2.61
C VAL A 17 -6.64 -1.54 -1.52
N PRO A 18 -6.39 -2.74 -0.96
CA PRO A 18 -5.33 -2.93 0.03
C PRO A 18 -3.97 -2.50 -0.51
N GLY A 19 -3.17 -1.87 0.35
CA GLY A 19 -1.80 -1.46 0.01
C GLY A 19 -0.85 -2.65 -0.05
N ASP A 20 -0.01 -2.67 -1.08
CA ASP A 20 1.03 -3.68 -1.26
C ASP A 20 2.43 -3.04 -1.26
N ALA A 21 3.44 -3.78 -0.82
CA ALA A 21 4.81 -3.30 -0.76
C ALA A 21 5.64 -3.79 -1.96
N TRP A 22 5.91 -2.85 -2.87
CA TRP A 22 6.86 -2.92 -3.98
C TRP A 22 6.63 -4.05 -5.00
N THR A 23 6.91 -5.32 -4.68
CA THR A 23 6.74 -6.44 -5.62
C THR A 23 6.73 -7.83 -4.98
N ASP A 24 5.89 -8.72 -5.50
CA ASP A 24 5.88 -10.15 -5.17
C ASP A 24 7.03 -10.95 -5.81
N PHE A 25 7.75 -10.36 -6.78
CA PHE A 25 8.77 -11.09 -7.55
C PHE A 25 10.13 -11.16 -6.85
N LEU A 26 10.33 -10.38 -5.80
CA LEU A 26 11.56 -10.39 -5.01
C LEU A 26 11.29 -11.09 -3.67
N PRO A 27 12.05 -12.15 -3.30
CA PRO A 27 11.77 -12.93 -2.09
C PRO A 27 11.68 -12.11 -0.80
N GLU A 28 12.47 -11.04 -0.69
CA GLU A 28 12.45 -10.15 0.47
C GLU A 28 11.23 -9.23 0.49
N SER A 29 10.73 -8.84 -0.68
CA SER A 29 9.60 -7.90 -0.83
C SER A 29 8.25 -8.61 -0.76
N ALA A 30 8.16 -9.83 -1.28
CA ALA A 30 6.93 -10.63 -1.30
C ALA A 30 6.34 -10.92 0.10
N LYS A 31 7.12 -10.68 1.15
CA LYS A 31 6.74 -10.89 2.55
C LYS A 31 6.27 -9.60 3.21
N ILE A 32 6.37 -8.47 2.53
CA ILE A 32 6.14 -7.14 3.06
C ILE A 32 4.80 -6.63 2.55
N VAL A 33 4.03 -5.97 3.40
CA VAL A 33 2.79 -5.30 3.04
C VAL A 33 2.80 -3.84 3.51
N SER A 34 1.98 -3.02 2.87
CA SER A 34 1.77 -1.62 3.24
C SER A 34 0.39 -1.46 3.87
N ASP A 35 0.33 -1.58 5.20
CA ASP A 35 -0.91 -1.46 5.96
C ASP A 35 -0.88 -0.25 6.89
N TRP A 36 -1.61 0.79 6.48
CA TRP A 36 -1.83 2.01 7.24
C TRP A 36 -3.19 2.06 7.91
N GLN A 37 -4.06 1.07 7.67
CA GLN A 37 -5.41 1.01 8.19
C GLN A 37 -5.45 0.31 9.54
N ASP A 38 -4.73 -0.80 9.71
CA ASP A 38 -4.66 -1.49 11.01
C ASP A 38 -3.92 -0.61 12.03
N PRO A 39 -4.58 -0.20 13.13
CA PRO A 39 -3.95 0.61 14.16
C PRO A 39 -2.73 -0.03 14.84
N LYS A 40 -2.58 -1.35 14.75
CA LYS A 40 -1.46 -2.12 15.30
C LYS A 40 -0.25 -2.17 14.37
N ILE A 41 -0.44 -1.95 13.06
CA ILE A 41 0.62 -2.01 12.06
C ILE A 41 1.09 -0.60 11.71
N LYS A 42 0.20 0.21 11.14
CA LYS A 42 0.44 1.62 10.74
C LYS A 42 1.80 1.86 10.04
N CYS A 43 2.17 1.03 9.06
CA CYS A 43 3.43 1.21 8.35
C CYS A 43 3.41 0.63 6.92
N GLY A 44 4.20 1.25 6.05
CA GLY A 44 4.32 0.86 4.63
C GLY A 44 5.31 -0.25 4.34
N ASN A 45 6.03 -0.74 5.36
CA ASN A 45 7.05 -1.77 5.23
C ASN A 45 6.91 -2.77 6.39
N TYR A 46 5.74 -3.40 6.47
CA TYR A 46 5.43 -4.41 7.47
C TYR A 46 5.78 -5.80 6.97
N ASN A 47 6.74 -6.48 7.59
CA ASN A 47 7.03 -7.86 7.26
C ASN A 47 6.01 -8.79 7.94
N THR A 48 5.25 -9.53 7.15
CA THR A 48 4.16 -10.41 7.61
C THR A 48 4.66 -11.68 8.29
N GLU A 49 5.92 -12.09 8.08
CA GLU A 49 6.53 -13.24 8.75
C GLU A 49 7.09 -12.85 10.12
N THR A 50 7.88 -11.77 10.18
CA THR A 50 8.53 -11.31 11.42
C THR A 50 7.62 -10.43 12.28
N LYS A 51 6.53 -9.93 11.71
CA LYS A 51 5.56 -9.02 12.36
C LYS A 51 6.19 -7.70 12.80
N THR A 52 7.14 -7.17 12.01
CA THR A 52 7.88 -5.94 12.33
C THR A 52 7.83 -4.92 11.20
N CYS A 53 7.67 -3.64 11.55
CA CYS A 53 7.84 -2.52 10.62
C CYS A 53 9.32 -2.13 10.50
N SER A 54 9.85 -2.07 9.28
CA SER A 54 11.21 -1.58 9.03
C SER A 54 11.24 -0.07 8.78
N GLY A 55 12.42 0.56 8.89
CA GLY A 55 12.62 1.98 8.53
C GLY A 55 11.92 3.01 9.44
N GLN A 56 11.49 2.61 10.65
CA GLN A 56 10.72 3.49 11.55
C GLN A 56 11.58 4.44 12.40
N ASN A 57 12.89 4.18 12.52
CA ASN A 57 13.81 5.01 13.29
C ASN A 57 14.94 5.48 12.38
N TYR A 58 15.04 6.80 12.19
CA TYR A 58 16.08 7.49 11.44
C TYR A 58 16.51 8.76 12.17
#